data_AF-A0A7C6NCC6-F1
#
_entry.id   AF-A0A7C6NCC6-F1
#
_cell.length_a   1.000
_cell.length_b   1.000
_cell.length_c   1.000
_cell.angle_alpha   90.00
_cell.angle_beta   90.00
_cell.angle_gamma   90.00
#
_symmetry.space_group_name_H-M   'P 1'
#
loop_
_entity.id
_entity.type
_entity.pdbx_description
1 polymer ?
#
loop_
_entity_poly.entity_id
_entity_poly.type
_entity_poly.pdbx_seq_one_letter_code
_entity_poly.pdbx_strand_id
1 'polypeptide(L)'
;MKPVLAEAKPFDGIEEKLGPTIATFIVTTGNQTYKPGSFKHFILLKLGSPYMSVDGVNQEIDPGRGTQPLIISGRTMVPIRAVVEAMGGTVNWEAGTQKITLNARGNQVEMC
;
A
#
# COMPACT_ATOMS: atom_id res chain seq x y z
N MET A 1 8.08 5.97 11.88
CA MET A 1 9.08 6.88 12.45
C MET A 1 10.40 6.14 12.48
N LYS A 2 11.52 6.76 12.04
CA LYS A 2 12.84 6.11 12.09
C LYS A 2 13.39 6.26 13.51
N PRO A 3 13.85 5.20 14.19
CA PRO A 3 14.48 5.35 15.50
C PRO A 3 15.84 6.03 15.33
N VAL A 4 16.10 7.04 16.16
CA VAL A 4 17.41 7.70 16.25
C VAL A 4 18.35 6.77 17.00
N LEU A 5 19.44 6.32 16.36
CA LEU A 5 20.41 5.43 16.98
C LEU A 5 21.54 6.18 17.68
N ALA A 6 21.79 7.42 17.27
CA ALA A 6 22.70 8.35 17.91
C ALA A 6 22.21 9.80 17.67
N GLU A 7 22.11 10.58 18.74
CA GLU A 7 21.73 12.00 18.68
C GLU A 7 22.86 12.84 18.07
N ALA A 8 22.51 13.83 17.26
CA ALA A 8 23.49 14.74 16.68
C ALA A 8 24.13 15.63 17.75
N LYS A 9 25.45 15.81 17.66
CA LYS A 9 26.21 16.80 18.44
C LYS A 9 26.84 17.80 17.47
N PRO A 10 26.18 18.95 17.23
CA PRO A 10 26.58 19.89 16.17
C PRO A 10 27.98 20.47 16.36
N PHE A 11 28.46 20.58 17.60
CA PHE A 11 29.76 21.16 17.93
C PHE A 11 30.93 20.17 17.83
N ASP A 12 30.62 18.87 17.82
CA ASP A 12 31.61 17.79 17.71
C ASP A 12 31.63 17.17 16.29
N GLY A 13 30.86 17.72 15.35
CA GLY A 13 30.78 17.23 13.96
C GLY A 13 30.08 15.86 13.81
N ILE A 14 29.30 15.43 14.81
CA ILE A 14 28.62 14.13 14.79
C ILE A 14 27.20 14.32 14.23
N GLU A 15 26.97 13.81 13.02
CA GLU A 15 25.66 13.80 12.36
C GLU A 15 24.72 12.73 12.95
N GLU A 16 23.41 12.98 12.85
CA GLU A 16 22.37 12.06 13.32
C GLU A 16 22.38 10.76 12.53
N LYS A 17 22.62 9.63 13.23
CA LYS A 17 22.58 8.30 12.62
C LYS A 17 21.21 7.67 12.84
N LEU A 18 20.40 7.67 11.80
CA LEU A 18 19.09 7.00 11.81
C LEU A 18 19.25 5.50 11.56
N GLY A 19 18.53 4.69 12.33
CA GLY A 19 18.50 3.24 12.15
C GLY A 19 17.68 2.80 10.93
N PRO A 20 17.72 1.50 10.57
CA PRO A 20 16.78 0.97 9.60
C PRO A 20 15.35 1.31 10.03
N THR A 21 14.48 1.67 9.08
CA THR A 21 13.08 2.03 9.36
C THR A 21 12.33 0.82 9.91
N ILE A 22 12.39 0.59 11.22
CA ILE A 22 11.52 -0.36 11.94
C ILE A 22 10.38 0.44 12.56
N ALA A 23 9.40 0.78 11.74
CA ALA A 23 8.14 1.26 12.26
C ALA A 23 7.29 0.02 12.61
N THR A 24 7.29 -0.36 13.89
CA THR A 24 6.28 -1.22 14.47
C THR A 24 4.95 -0.48 14.41
N PHE A 25 4.20 -0.63 13.32
CA PHE A 25 2.85 -0.11 13.23
C PHE A 25 1.90 -1.10 13.93
N ILE A 26 1.35 -0.69 15.07
CA ILE A 26 0.20 -1.38 15.65
C ILE A 26 -1.02 -0.93 14.85
N VAL A 27 -1.48 -1.78 13.93
CA VAL A 27 -2.75 -1.53 13.23
C VAL A 27 -3.86 -1.93 14.20
N THR A 28 -4.71 -0.98 14.55
CA THR A 28 -5.93 -1.24 15.32
C THR A 28 -7.10 -1.18 14.36
N THR A 29 -7.74 -2.32 14.10
CA THR A 29 -8.99 -2.38 13.32
C THR A 29 -10.08 -2.91 14.25
N GLY A 30 -10.96 -2.01 14.72
CA GLY A 30 -11.93 -2.33 15.76
C GLY A 30 -11.25 -2.66 17.10
N ASN A 31 -11.71 -3.71 17.78
CA ASN A 31 -11.18 -4.14 19.09
C ASN A 31 -9.96 -5.08 19.02
N GLN A 32 -9.26 -5.15 17.88
CA GLN A 32 -8.16 -6.09 17.69
C GLN A 32 -6.82 -5.36 17.52
N THR A 33 -5.84 -5.72 18.37
CA THR A 33 -4.46 -5.20 18.36
C THR A 33 -3.52 -6.24 17.74
N TYR A 34 -2.92 -5.91 16.61
CA TYR A 34 -2.01 -6.83 15.90
C TYR A 34 -0.54 -6.56 16.26
N LYS A 35 0.18 -7.61 16.69
CA LYS A 35 1.62 -7.56 17.04
C LYS A 35 2.51 -7.82 15.81
N PRO A 36 3.73 -7.24 15.75
CA PRO A 36 4.71 -7.54 14.69
C PRO A 36 5.18 -8.99 14.81
N GLY A 37 5.13 -9.74 13.70
CA GLY A 37 5.54 -11.16 13.65
C GLY A 37 4.46 -12.11 13.14
N SER A 38 3.20 -11.65 13.06
CA SER A 38 2.16 -12.30 12.25
C SER A 38 1.86 -11.37 11.08
N PHE A 39 2.57 -11.54 9.96
CA PHE A 39 2.47 -10.65 8.81
C PHE A 39 1.07 -10.70 8.19
N LYS A 40 0.19 -9.78 8.61
CA LYS A 40 -1.04 -9.47 7.90
C LYS A 40 -0.63 -8.57 6.74
N HIS A 41 -0.71 -9.07 5.52
CA HIS A 41 -0.52 -8.27 4.32
C HIS A 41 -1.49 -7.08 4.33
N PHE A 42 -0.99 -5.85 4.19
CA PHE A 42 -1.79 -4.64 4.25
C PHE A 42 -1.45 -3.66 3.14
N ILE A 43 -2.47 -2.94 2.68
CA ILE A 43 -2.38 -1.93 1.63
C ILE A 43 -3.02 -0.65 2.17
N LEU A 44 -2.28 0.44 2.12
CA LEU A 44 -2.74 1.78 2.50
C LEU A 44 -2.87 2.65 1.26
N LEU A 45 -4.06 3.21 1.09
CA LEU A 45 -4.43 4.11 0.00
C LEU A 45 -4.95 5.41 0.61
N LYS A 46 -4.43 6.54 0.14
CA LYS A 46 -4.87 7.87 0.58
C LYS A 46 -5.68 8.53 -0.53
N LEU A 47 -6.83 9.10 -0.19
CA LEU A 47 -7.64 9.90 -1.11
C LEU A 47 -6.82 11.04 -1.71
N GLY A 48 -6.90 11.21 -3.03
CA GLY A 48 -6.16 12.26 -3.75
C GLY A 48 -4.64 12.08 -3.76
N SER A 49 -4.13 10.88 -3.44
CA SER A 49 -2.70 10.54 -3.53
C SER A 49 -2.49 9.52 -4.64
N PRO A 50 -1.57 9.77 -5.59
CA PRO A 50 -1.16 8.77 -6.58
C PRO A 50 -0.22 7.71 -6.01
N TYR A 51 0.14 7.81 -4.72
CA TYR A 51 0.99 6.86 -4.00
C TYR A 51 0.17 5.98 -3.06
N MET A 52 0.59 4.72 -2.95
CA MET A 52 0.10 3.71 -2.01
C MET A 52 1.25 3.10 -1.21
N SER A 53 0.94 2.55 -0.04
CA SER A 53 1.89 1.74 0.72
C SER A 53 1.46 0.28 0.77
N VAL A 54 2.33 -0.63 0.35
CA VAL A 54 2.14 -2.07 0.44
C VAL A 54 3.13 -2.59 1.47
N ASP A 55 2.61 -3.15 2.57
CA ASP A 55 3.43 -3.68 3.67
C ASP A 55 4.51 -2.70 4.19
N GLY A 56 4.21 -1.39 4.14
CA GLY A 56 5.10 -0.31 4.57
C GLY A 56 6.04 0.23 3.47
N VAL A 57 6.07 -0.37 2.29
CA VAL A 57 6.81 0.13 1.13
C VAL A 57 5.95 1.11 0.35
N ASN A 58 6.43 2.34 0.16
CA ASN A 58 5.72 3.36 -0.63
C ASN A 58 6.02 3.17 -2.12
N GLN A 59 4.97 3.17 -2.94
CA GLN A 59 5.05 3.02 -4.40
C GLN A 59 3.95 3.80 -5.10
N GLU A 60 4.11 4.07 -6.39
CA GLU A 60 3.04 4.61 -7.23
C GLU A 60 1.95 3.57 -7.46
N ILE A 61 0.69 4.02 -7.46
CA ILE A 61 -0.49 3.19 -7.73
C ILE A 61 -0.49 2.70 -9.19
N ASP A 62 -0.16 3.60 -10.11
CA ASP A 62 -0.13 3.36 -11.55
C ASP A 62 1.00 4.22 -12.14
N PRO A 63 2.18 3.61 -12.35
CA PRO A 63 3.40 4.33 -12.69
C PRO A 63 3.22 5.30 -13.85
N GLY A 64 3.46 6.58 -13.59
CA GLY A 64 3.38 7.65 -14.60
C GLY A 64 1.97 8.04 -15.06
N ARG A 65 0.90 7.46 -14.49
CA ARG A 65 -0.49 7.81 -14.85
C ARG A 65 -1.19 8.71 -13.85
N GLY A 66 -0.62 8.86 -12.64
CA GLY A 66 -1.21 9.70 -11.59
C GLY A 66 -2.56 9.18 -11.08
N THR A 67 -2.85 7.89 -11.28
CA THR A 67 -4.09 7.25 -10.83
C THR A 67 -4.19 7.32 -9.30
N GLN A 68 -5.32 7.79 -8.79
CA GLN A 68 -5.52 8.04 -7.35
C GLN A 68 -6.91 7.59 -6.90
N PRO A 69 -7.09 7.24 -5.61
CA PRO A 69 -8.41 7.00 -5.03
C PRO A 69 -9.21 8.30 -4.99
N LEU A 70 -10.47 8.23 -5.42
CA LEU A 70 -11.36 9.39 -5.57
C LEU A 70 -12.72 9.10 -4.94
N ILE A 71 -13.43 10.13 -4.49
CA ILE A 71 -14.83 9.99 -4.07
C ILE A 71 -15.72 10.34 -5.26
N ILE A 72 -16.56 9.41 -5.68
CA ILE A 72 -17.58 9.61 -6.72
C ILE A 72 -18.92 9.18 -6.13
N SER A 73 -19.92 10.06 -6.17
CA SER A 73 -21.28 9.79 -5.68
C SER A 73 -21.33 9.24 -4.25
N GLY A 74 -20.50 9.81 -3.35
CA GLY A 74 -20.42 9.39 -1.95
C GLY A 74 -19.71 8.06 -1.69
N ARG A 75 -19.11 7.45 -2.72
CA ARG A 75 -18.33 6.21 -2.60
C ARG A 75 -16.88 6.45 -2.98
N THR A 76 -15.98 5.77 -2.28
CA THR A 76 -14.55 5.78 -2.65
C THR A 76 -14.32 4.79 -3.78
N MET A 77 -13.90 5.31 -4.93
CA MET A 77 -13.43 4.53 -6.06
C MET A 77 -11.95 4.23 -5.87
N VAL A 78 -11.62 2.94 -5.91
CA VAL A 78 -10.26 2.43 -5.68
C VAL A 78 -9.71 1.79 -6.96
N PRO A 79 -8.43 2.02 -7.30
CA PRO A 79 -7.78 1.40 -8.46
C PRO A 79 -7.64 -0.12 -8.27
N ILE A 80 -8.55 -0.89 -8.86
CA ILE A 80 -8.65 -2.34 -8.63
C ILE A 80 -7.37 -3.10 -9.02
N ARG A 81 -6.74 -2.73 -10.14
CA ARG A 81 -5.49 -3.37 -10.61
C ARG A 81 -4.39 -3.28 -9.56
N ALA A 82 -4.15 -2.10 -9.02
CA ALA A 82 -3.11 -1.87 -8.01
C ALA A 82 -3.34 -2.69 -6.74
N VAL A 83 -4.59 -2.82 -6.29
CA VAL A 83 -4.94 -3.63 -5.12
C VAL A 83 -4.70 -5.11 -5.38
N VAL A 84 -5.14 -5.62 -6.54
CA VAL A 84 -5.03 -7.04 -6.89
C VAL A 84 -3.58 -7.45 -7.09
N GLU A 85 -2.78 -6.64 -7.79
CA GLU A 85 -1.36 -6.89 -8.00
C GLU A 85 -0.58 -6.83 -6.69
N ALA A 86 -0.88 -5.87 -5.80
CA ALA A 86 -0.28 -5.82 -4.47
C ALA A 86 -0.56 -7.08 -3.65
N MET A 87 -1.73 -7.69 -3.81
CA MET A 87 -2.09 -8.96 -3.18
C MET A 87 -1.46 -10.21 -3.84
N GLY A 88 -0.65 -10.04 -4.89
CA GLY A 88 -0.03 -11.11 -5.67
C GLY A 88 -0.96 -11.74 -6.73
N GLY A 89 -2.05 -11.05 -7.08
CA GLY A 89 -2.97 -11.47 -8.14
C GLY A 89 -2.62 -10.85 -9.50
N THR A 90 -3.39 -11.23 -10.52
CA THR A 90 -3.30 -10.70 -11.88
C THR A 90 -4.64 -10.20 -12.37
N VAL A 91 -4.61 -9.19 -13.24
CA VAL A 91 -5.79 -8.60 -13.87
C VAL A 91 -5.60 -8.64 -15.39
N ASN A 92 -6.51 -9.31 -16.08
CA ASN A 92 -6.56 -9.34 -17.54
C ASN A 92 -7.76 -8.54 -18.05
N TRP A 93 -7.59 -7.83 -19.17
CA TRP A 93 -8.66 -7.11 -19.86
C TRP A 93 -8.76 -7.59 -21.30
N GLU A 94 -9.93 -8.07 -21.68
CA GLU A 94 -10.26 -8.46 -23.05
C GLU A 94 -11.11 -7.38 -23.70
N ALA A 95 -10.48 -6.57 -24.55
CA ALA A 95 -11.15 -5.42 -25.18
C ALA A 95 -12.33 -5.83 -26.09
N GLY A 96 -12.24 -6.99 -26.76
CA GLY A 96 -13.28 -7.44 -27.71
C GLY A 96 -14.59 -7.85 -27.04
N THR A 97 -14.54 -8.31 -25.80
CA THR A 97 -15.70 -8.77 -25.01
C THR A 97 -16.01 -7.84 -23.84
N GLN A 98 -15.22 -6.77 -23.67
CA GLN A 98 -15.25 -5.87 -22.50
C GLN A 98 -15.18 -6.63 -21.16
N LYS A 99 -14.43 -7.75 -21.14
CA LYS A 99 -14.35 -8.63 -19.98
C LYS A 99 -13.09 -8.35 -19.17
N ILE A 100 -13.24 -8.26 -17.85
CA ILE A 100 -12.14 -8.25 -16.88
C ILE A 100 -12.08 -9.62 -16.19
N THR A 101 -10.90 -10.22 -16.18
CA THR A 101 -10.64 -11.46 -15.41
C THR A 101 -9.60 -11.17 -14.35
N LEU A 102 -9.95 -11.45 -13.10
CA LEU A 102 -9.11 -11.27 -11.92
C LEU A 102 -8.73 -12.64 -11.36
N ASN A 103 -7.44 -12.88 -11.16
CA ASN A 103 -6.96 -14.11 -10.51
C ASN A 103 -6.19 -13.76 -9.25
N ALA A 104 -6.62 -14.25 -8.10
CA ALA A 104 -5.90 -14.05 -6.84
C ALA A 104 -6.08 -15.24 -5.90
N ARG A 105 -4.97 -15.80 -5.38
CA ARG A 105 -4.96 -16.89 -4.39
C ARG A 105 -5.82 -18.11 -4.78
N GLY A 106 -5.85 -18.45 -6.07
CA GLY A 106 -6.65 -19.56 -6.60
C GLY A 106 -8.12 -19.24 -6.86
N ASN A 107 -8.57 -18.02 -6.55
CA ASN A 107 -9.91 -17.54 -6.91
C ASN A 107 -9.86 -16.79 -8.24
N GLN A 108 -10.85 -17.04 -9.08
CA GLN A 108 -11.09 -16.29 -10.32
C GLN A 108 -12.39 -15.50 -10.19
N VAL A 109 -12.34 -14.22 -10.53
CA VAL A 109 -13.52 -13.34 -10.62
C VAL A 109 -13.57 -12.78 -12.03
N GLU A 110 -14.69 -13.00 -12.71
CA GLU A 110 -14.97 -12.39 -14.00
C GLU A 110 -15.95 -11.24 -13.83
N MET A 111 -15.70 -10.14 -14.53
CA MET A 111 -16.61 -9.00 -14.65
C MET A 111 -16.84 -8.74 -16.13
N CYS A 112 -18.11 -8.59 -16.52
CA CYS A 112 -18.57 -8.36 -17.88
C CYS A 112 -19.65 -7.27 -17.90
#